data_AF-A0A3D0NWL5-F1
#
_entry.id   AF-A0A3D0NWL5-F1
#
_cell.length_a   1.000
_cell.length_b   1.000
_cell.length_c   1.000
_cell.angle_alpha   90.00
_cell.angle_beta   90.00
_cell.angle_gamma   90.00
#
_symmetry.space_group_name_H-M   'P 1'
#
loop_
_entity.id
_entity.type
_entity.pdbx_description
1 polymer ?
#
loop_
_entity_poly.entity_id
_entity_poly.type
_entity_poly.pdbx_seq_one_letter_code
_entity_poly.pdbx_strand_id
1 'polypeptide(L)'
;MLIDFFASNYLTLVILFFLAVIVYANRKVNIPAAGLVAMIIMVMLLVEILDYSEAVLTGDTAYQIEIADFQLRIKLRTIVATILYILRPTIILLELFVICPDKKYWLPLTIPTIVNACIYLPTLWGHPLAFEITNTNSWSPFYPYNLTIYIVQLLYVFILLVFTLKSFRGKNHAATLILLSIFITSITAAILEYTSAVYMGSINAVTALCVLAYYVYLSIIYQYEMRETITQKELKIAQNELMILKNQMQPHFIYNALATIRLLAKRDSQKAVKSIDDFSKYLKSHIGAIQNEDLISFTDELENVKVYLSMVQESYRSNIELIYKLEVTEFKLPPLSLEPIVENAVNHGIGRLSGTITISTFTENNHIIIRVKDSGNKDSSSEKYTPYHNGIGLENTAKRLKMQCGGELKTDFSGNGGVVDVILPIAKEEIK
;
A
#
# COMPACT_ATOMS: atom_id res chain seq x y z
N MET A 1 1.29 18.73 -49.10
CA MET A 1 1.85 17.51 -48.48
C MET A 1 1.67 17.50 -46.97
N LEU A 2 2.38 18.34 -46.20
CA LEU A 2 2.21 18.34 -44.72
C LEU A 2 0.82 18.80 -44.27
N ILE A 3 0.31 19.91 -44.81
CA ILE A 3 -1.04 20.45 -44.48
C ILE A 3 -2.12 19.39 -44.74
N ASP A 4 -1.97 18.71 -45.87
CA ASP A 4 -2.85 17.68 -46.36
C ASP A 4 -2.83 16.41 -45.51
N PHE A 5 -1.63 15.96 -45.13
CA PHE A 5 -1.45 14.89 -44.16
C PHE A 5 -2.18 15.22 -42.85
N PHE A 6 -1.98 16.43 -42.32
CA PHE A 6 -2.66 16.85 -41.10
C PHE A 6 -4.17 16.94 -41.29
N ALA A 7 -4.66 17.44 -42.42
CA ALA A 7 -6.08 17.56 -42.71
C ALA A 7 -6.79 16.21 -42.82
N SER A 8 -6.15 15.20 -43.42
CA SER A 8 -6.72 13.85 -43.56
C SER A 8 -6.67 13.03 -42.27
N ASN A 9 -5.70 13.32 -41.39
CA ASN A 9 -5.40 12.49 -40.22
C ASN A 9 -5.62 13.21 -38.87
N TYR A 10 -6.19 14.41 -38.87
CA TYR A 10 -6.27 15.27 -37.68
C TYR A 10 -6.94 14.58 -36.49
N LEU A 11 -7.99 13.79 -36.73
CA LEU A 11 -8.75 13.13 -35.66
C LEU A 11 -7.88 12.11 -34.91
N THR A 12 -7.18 11.23 -35.64
CA THR A 12 -6.24 10.26 -35.06
C THR A 12 -5.13 10.98 -34.28
N LEU A 13 -4.52 12.01 -34.89
CA LEU A 13 -3.40 12.74 -34.29
C LEU A 13 -3.81 13.45 -32.99
N VAL A 14 -5.00 14.05 -32.95
CA VAL A 14 -5.55 14.69 -31.75
C VAL A 14 -5.77 13.65 -30.64
N ILE A 15 -6.34 12.48 -30.97
CA ILE A 15 -6.59 11.43 -29.98
C ILE A 15 -5.27 10.89 -29.42
N LEU A 16 -4.28 10.62 -30.28
CA LEU A 16 -2.95 10.16 -29.86
C LEU A 16 -2.23 11.19 -29.00
N PHE A 17 -2.37 12.48 -29.30
CA PHE A 17 -1.84 13.56 -28.47
C PHE A 17 -2.46 13.55 -27.07
N PHE A 18 -3.80 13.47 -26.97
CA PHE A 18 -4.47 13.38 -25.66
C PHE A 18 -4.06 12.13 -24.89
N LEU A 19 -3.95 10.98 -25.56
CA LEU A 19 -3.46 9.75 -24.95
C LEU A 19 -2.05 9.93 -24.37
N ALA A 20 -1.14 10.55 -25.12
CA ALA A 20 0.22 10.85 -24.64
C ALA A 20 0.22 11.78 -23.41
N VAL A 21 -0.62 12.82 -23.41
CA VAL A 21 -0.78 13.74 -22.28
C VAL A 21 -1.27 13.01 -21.03
N ILE A 22 -2.26 12.13 -21.15
CA ILE A 22 -2.82 11.39 -20.00
C ILE A 22 -1.78 10.39 -19.48
N VAL A 23 -1.04 9.69 -20.34
CA VAL A 23 0.06 8.80 -19.93
C VAL A 23 1.12 9.59 -19.17
N TYR A 24 1.49 10.78 -19.65
CA TYR A 24 2.45 11.66 -18.97
C TYR A 24 1.93 12.16 -17.62
N ALA A 25 0.67 12.60 -17.54
CA ALA A 25 0.05 13.05 -16.30
C ALA A 25 0.04 11.94 -15.24
N ASN A 26 -0.20 10.70 -15.66
CA ASN A 26 -0.23 9.52 -14.78
C ASN A 26 1.14 8.89 -14.50
N ARG A 27 2.26 9.46 -14.97
CA ARG A 27 3.60 8.89 -14.80
C ARG A 27 4.00 8.62 -13.34
N LYS A 28 3.48 9.41 -12.40
CA LYS A 28 3.77 9.25 -10.97
C LYS A 28 3.04 8.06 -10.33
N VAL A 29 1.98 7.57 -10.97
CA VAL A 29 1.12 6.49 -10.45
C VAL A 29 1.68 5.10 -10.79
N ASN A 30 2.79 5.00 -11.54
CA ASN A 30 3.44 3.74 -11.95
C ASN A 30 2.43 2.70 -12.48
N ILE A 31 1.51 3.14 -13.34
CA ILE A 31 0.54 2.24 -13.96
C ILE A 31 1.30 1.18 -14.76
N PRO A 32 1.14 -0.13 -14.47
CA PRO A 32 2.00 -1.20 -15.00
C PRO A 32 2.01 -1.31 -16.54
N ALA A 33 1.00 -0.78 -17.22
CA ALA A 33 0.88 -0.84 -18.67
C ALA A 33 1.31 0.45 -19.42
N ALA A 34 1.79 1.49 -18.72
CA ALA A 34 2.11 2.79 -19.34
C ALA A 34 3.16 2.69 -20.48
N GLY A 35 4.17 1.82 -20.33
CA GLY A 35 5.18 1.60 -21.36
C GLY A 35 4.62 0.94 -22.63
N LEU A 36 3.66 0.04 -22.49
CA LEU A 36 2.99 -0.60 -23.63
C LEU A 36 2.10 0.39 -24.37
N VAL A 37 1.39 1.25 -23.65
CA VAL A 37 0.56 2.31 -24.27
C VAL A 37 1.43 3.30 -25.04
N ALA A 38 2.60 3.68 -24.51
CA ALA A 38 3.55 4.51 -25.26
C ALA A 38 4.02 3.84 -26.57
N MET A 39 4.25 2.52 -26.53
CA MET A 39 4.59 1.73 -27.73
C MET A 39 3.43 1.71 -28.73
N ILE A 40 2.17 1.57 -28.28
CA ILE A 40 0.98 1.65 -29.15
C ILE A 40 0.93 3.02 -29.85
N ILE A 41 1.11 4.12 -29.11
CA ILE A 41 1.13 5.47 -29.70
C ILE A 41 2.19 5.56 -30.80
N MET A 42 3.40 5.08 -30.54
CA MET A 42 4.49 5.12 -31.51
C MET A 42 4.21 4.30 -32.77
N VAL A 43 3.65 3.09 -32.61
CA VAL A 43 3.29 2.23 -33.75
C VAL A 43 2.13 2.84 -34.54
N MET A 44 1.12 3.41 -33.88
CA MET A 44 0.00 4.07 -34.56
C MET A 44 0.45 5.30 -35.35
N LEU A 45 1.36 6.12 -34.81
CA LEU A 45 1.95 7.24 -35.55
C LEU A 45 2.72 6.76 -36.78
N LEU A 46 3.46 5.66 -36.66
CA LEU A 46 4.18 5.07 -37.79
C LEU A 46 3.23 4.56 -38.87
N VAL A 47 2.14 3.89 -38.48
CA VAL A 47 1.10 3.42 -39.42
C VAL A 47 0.47 4.60 -40.15
N GLU A 48 0.16 5.71 -39.48
CA GLU A 48 -0.42 6.90 -40.14
C GLU A 48 0.51 7.50 -41.20
N ILE A 49 1.81 7.56 -40.90
CA ILE A 49 2.82 8.05 -41.85
C ILE A 49 2.93 7.12 -43.06
N LEU A 50 2.88 5.80 -42.83
CA LEU A 50 2.96 4.80 -43.89
C LEU A 50 1.69 4.78 -44.74
N ASP A 51 0.50 4.88 -44.16
CA ASP A 51 -0.79 4.97 -44.89
C ASP A 51 -0.79 6.20 -45.80
N TYR A 52 -0.34 7.35 -45.30
CA TYR A 52 -0.16 8.55 -46.13
C TYR A 52 0.85 8.34 -47.26
N SER A 53 1.98 7.70 -46.96
CA SER A 53 3.01 7.40 -47.95
C SER A 53 2.46 6.48 -49.05
N GLU A 54 1.66 5.48 -48.68
CA GLU A 54 1.01 4.57 -49.62
C GLU A 54 -0.01 5.29 -50.53
N ALA A 55 -0.81 6.19 -49.97
CA ALA A 55 -1.77 6.99 -50.74
C ALA A 55 -1.06 7.85 -51.80
N VAL A 56 0.03 8.53 -51.42
CA VAL A 56 0.88 9.30 -52.36
C VAL A 56 1.46 8.39 -53.45
N LEU A 57 1.94 7.20 -53.07
CA LEU A 57 2.50 6.22 -54.00
C LEU A 57 1.45 5.56 -54.92
N THR A 58 0.17 5.54 -54.54
CA THR A 58 -0.92 5.00 -55.37
C THR A 58 -1.33 5.99 -56.47
N GLY A 59 -1.36 7.29 -56.16
CA GLY A 59 -1.73 8.34 -57.12
C GLY A 59 -3.23 8.57 -57.25
N ASP A 60 -4.02 7.92 -56.41
CA ASP A 60 -5.45 8.17 -56.29
C ASP A 60 -5.64 9.37 -55.35
N THR A 61 -6.04 10.50 -55.93
CA THR A 61 -6.49 11.78 -55.31
C THR A 61 -5.44 12.83 -54.87
N ALA A 62 -5.80 14.10 -55.16
CA ALA A 62 -5.31 15.43 -54.73
C ALA A 62 -3.81 15.78 -54.75
N TYR A 63 -2.91 14.81 -54.63
CA TYR A 63 -1.47 15.02 -54.44
C TYR A 63 -0.72 14.65 -55.72
N GLN A 64 -0.72 15.55 -56.70
CA GLN A 64 0.05 15.40 -57.93
C GLN A 64 1.55 15.47 -57.63
N ILE A 65 2.15 14.32 -57.33
CA ILE A 65 3.60 14.14 -57.34
C ILE A 65 3.90 13.08 -58.39
N GLU A 66 4.42 13.52 -59.53
CA GLU A 66 5.04 12.62 -60.50
C GLU A 66 6.42 12.21 -59.98
N ILE A 67 6.48 11.05 -59.33
CA ILE A 67 7.76 10.37 -59.14
C ILE A 67 8.25 9.98 -60.55
N ALA A 68 9.38 10.54 -60.97
CA ALA A 68 9.90 10.40 -62.33
C ALA A 68 10.19 8.95 -62.75
N ASP A 69 10.51 8.08 -61.78
CA ASP A 69 10.69 6.64 -62.00
C ASP A 69 9.49 5.84 -61.51
N PHE A 70 8.68 5.37 -62.46
CA PHE A 70 7.49 4.57 -62.22
C PHE A 70 7.79 3.19 -61.61
N GLN A 71 8.95 2.59 -61.94
CA GLN A 71 9.37 1.30 -61.36
C GLN A 71 9.81 1.46 -59.90
N LEU A 72 10.52 2.55 -59.60
CA LEU A 72 10.85 2.90 -58.22
C LEU A 72 9.60 3.15 -57.37
N ARG A 73 8.59 3.82 -57.93
CA ARG A 73 7.29 4.06 -57.27
C ARG A 73 6.61 2.76 -56.86
N ILE A 74 6.52 1.78 -57.77
CA ILE A 74 5.93 0.47 -57.47
C ILE A 74 6.71 -0.24 -56.37
N LYS A 75 8.05 -0.28 -56.45
CA LYS A 75 8.89 -0.91 -55.42
C LYS A 75 8.71 -0.28 -54.05
N LEU A 76 8.72 1.05 -53.97
CA LEU A 76 8.48 1.77 -52.72
C LEU A 76 7.10 1.48 -52.16
N ARG A 77 6.07 1.43 -53.02
CA ARG A 77 4.71 1.09 -52.60
C ARG A 77 4.62 -0.32 -52.04
N THR A 78 5.26 -1.30 -52.69
CA THR A 78 5.32 -2.67 -52.18
C THR A 78 5.97 -2.70 -50.81
N ILE A 79 7.10 -2.01 -50.61
CA ILE A 79 7.78 -1.95 -49.30
C ILE A 79 6.86 -1.36 -48.22
N VAL A 80 6.23 -0.21 -48.51
CA VAL A 80 5.32 0.47 -47.57
C VAL A 80 4.14 -0.43 -47.21
N ALA A 81 3.48 -1.02 -48.22
CA ALA A 81 2.36 -1.93 -48.00
C ALA A 81 2.79 -3.14 -47.16
N THR A 82 3.93 -3.78 -47.47
CA THR A 82 4.42 -4.93 -46.69
C THR A 82 4.62 -4.56 -45.22
N ILE A 83 5.19 -3.39 -44.93
CA ILE A 83 5.38 -2.93 -43.54
C ILE A 83 4.03 -2.69 -42.85
N LEU A 84 3.06 -2.08 -43.54
CA LEU A 84 1.71 -1.85 -43.02
C LEU A 84 1.00 -3.17 -42.66
N TYR A 85 1.06 -4.17 -43.55
CA TYR A 85 0.44 -5.48 -43.30
C TYR A 85 1.07 -6.22 -42.12
N ILE A 86 2.33 -5.93 -41.79
CA ILE A 86 3.03 -6.48 -40.64
C ILE A 86 2.66 -5.72 -39.35
N LEU A 87 2.57 -4.39 -39.40
CA LEU A 87 2.34 -3.55 -38.22
C LEU A 87 0.88 -3.56 -37.75
N ARG A 88 -0.10 -3.66 -38.64
CA ARG A 88 -1.53 -3.55 -38.25
C ARG A 88 -1.95 -4.57 -37.18
N PRO A 89 -1.60 -5.87 -37.27
CA PRO A 89 -1.91 -6.83 -36.20
C PRO A 89 -1.12 -6.63 -34.90
N THR A 90 0.04 -5.97 -34.94
CA THR A 90 0.86 -5.75 -33.74
C THR A 90 0.25 -4.70 -32.82
N ILE A 91 -0.54 -3.74 -33.34
CA ILE A 91 -1.28 -2.78 -32.51
C ILE A 91 -2.25 -3.52 -31.58
N ILE A 92 -3.08 -4.41 -32.12
CA ILE A 92 -4.05 -5.19 -31.34
C ILE A 92 -3.34 -6.16 -30.37
N LEU A 93 -2.18 -6.70 -30.77
CA LEU A 93 -1.35 -7.50 -29.87
C LEU A 93 -0.82 -6.69 -28.67
N LEU A 94 -0.36 -5.47 -28.91
CA LEU A 94 0.10 -4.58 -27.83
C LEU A 94 -1.06 -4.23 -26.89
N GLU A 95 -2.26 -3.99 -27.42
CA GLU A 95 -3.47 -3.82 -26.61
C GLU A 95 -3.76 -5.05 -25.75
N LEU A 96 -3.65 -6.26 -26.33
CA LEU A 96 -3.78 -7.52 -25.58
C LEU A 96 -2.78 -7.61 -24.41
N PHE A 97 -1.56 -7.11 -24.56
CA PHE A 97 -0.58 -7.10 -23.46
C PHE A 97 -0.92 -6.08 -22.37
N VAL A 98 -1.57 -4.97 -22.72
CA VAL A 98 -2.11 -4.02 -21.73
C VAL A 98 -3.21 -4.72 -20.90
N ILE A 99 -4.09 -5.50 -21.54
CA ILE A 99 -5.20 -6.20 -20.87
C ILE A 99 -4.73 -7.42 -20.08
N CYS A 100 -3.77 -8.17 -20.62
CA CYS A 100 -3.23 -9.39 -20.07
C CYS A 100 -1.79 -9.13 -19.56
N PRO A 101 -1.64 -8.58 -18.34
CA PRO A 101 -0.31 -8.27 -17.79
C PRO A 101 0.48 -9.52 -17.43
N ASP A 102 -0.16 -10.69 -17.34
CA ASP A 102 0.53 -11.95 -17.06
C ASP A 102 1.38 -12.38 -18.26
N LYS A 103 2.70 -12.25 -18.09
CA LYS A 103 3.72 -12.57 -19.11
C LYS A 103 3.66 -14.00 -19.62
N LYS A 104 3.04 -14.93 -18.87
CA LYS A 104 2.84 -16.32 -19.32
C LYS A 104 2.10 -16.41 -20.65
N TYR A 105 1.18 -15.47 -20.93
CA TYR A 105 0.38 -15.47 -22.15
C TYR A 105 1.05 -14.71 -23.31
N TRP A 106 2.15 -13.98 -23.09
CA TRP A 106 2.72 -13.12 -24.13
C TRP A 106 3.30 -13.92 -25.30
N LEU A 107 4.12 -14.94 -25.01
CA LEU A 107 4.73 -15.77 -26.05
C LEU A 107 3.69 -16.41 -27.01
N PRO A 108 2.65 -17.14 -26.53
CA PRO A 108 1.68 -17.74 -27.46
C PRO A 108 0.89 -16.69 -28.25
N LEU A 109 0.63 -15.51 -27.68
CA LEU A 109 -0.06 -14.43 -28.37
C LEU A 109 0.78 -13.81 -29.50
N THR A 110 2.10 -13.86 -29.44
CA THR A 110 3.00 -13.36 -30.53
C THR A 110 3.08 -14.28 -31.74
N ILE A 111 2.71 -15.56 -31.61
CA ILE A 111 2.88 -16.54 -32.69
C ILE A 111 2.12 -16.14 -33.97
N PRO A 112 0.82 -15.77 -33.92
CA PRO A 112 0.07 -15.39 -35.11
C PRO A 112 0.65 -14.18 -35.86
N THR A 113 1.17 -13.18 -35.14
CA THR A 113 1.83 -12.00 -35.74
C THR A 113 3.15 -12.34 -36.39
N ILE A 114 3.95 -13.23 -35.78
CA ILE A 114 5.20 -13.71 -36.38
C ILE A 114 4.89 -14.50 -37.67
N VAL A 115 3.90 -15.39 -37.63
CA VAL A 115 3.47 -16.15 -38.82
C VAL A 115 2.98 -15.20 -39.92
N ASN A 116 2.16 -14.21 -39.57
CA ASN A 116 1.73 -13.17 -40.51
C ASN A 116 2.95 -12.44 -41.11
N ALA A 117 3.91 -12.01 -40.29
CA ALA A 117 5.11 -11.36 -40.80
C ALA A 117 5.91 -12.23 -41.78
N CYS A 118 6.07 -13.52 -41.50
CA CYS A 118 6.74 -14.47 -42.39
C CYS A 118 6.03 -14.65 -43.74
N ILE A 119 4.70 -14.49 -43.79
CA ILE A 119 3.91 -14.59 -45.02
C ILE A 119 4.09 -13.35 -45.90
N TYR A 120 4.17 -12.17 -45.29
CA TYR A 120 4.27 -10.90 -46.00
C TYR A 120 5.72 -10.52 -46.36
N LEU A 121 6.72 -10.86 -45.55
CA LEU A 121 8.13 -10.53 -45.78
C LEU A 121 8.66 -10.89 -47.19
N PRO A 122 8.36 -12.06 -47.78
CA PRO A 122 8.85 -12.45 -49.10
C PRO A 122 8.47 -11.48 -50.24
N THR A 123 7.42 -10.68 -50.07
CA THR A 123 6.99 -9.66 -51.05
C THR A 123 8.07 -8.60 -51.31
N LEU A 124 8.95 -8.33 -50.33
CA LEU A 124 10.08 -7.41 -50.48
C LEU A 124 11.10 -7.86 -51.53
N TRP A 125 11.20 -9.18 -51.75
CA TRP A 125 12.06 -9.79 -52.76
C TRP A 125 11.32 -10.16 -54.04
N GLY A 126 10.09 -9.66 -54.21
CA GLY A 126 9.29 -9.90 -55.41
C GLY A 126 8.62 -11.28 -55.44
N HIS A 127 8.53 -11.99 -54.31
CA HIS A 127 7.73 -13.22 -54.23
C HIS A 127 6.28 -12.87 -53.85
N PRO A 128 5.31 -13.07 -54.76
CA PRO A 128 3.94 -12.60 -54.57
C PRO A 128 3.13 -13.66 -53.79
N LEU A 129 3.55 -13.99 -52.57
CA LEU A 129 2.82 -14.94 -51.72
C LEU A 129 1.55 -14.30 -51.15
N ALA A 130 1.68 -13.09 -50.59
CA ALA A 130 0.60 -12.40 -49.91
C ALA A 130 -0.12 -11.36 -50.79
N PHE A 131 0.63 -10.64 -51.61
CA PHE A 131 0.09 -9.69 -52.58
C PHE A 131 1.14 -9.34 -53.64
N GLU A 132 0.69 -8.69 -54.72
CA GLU A 132 1.54 -8.06 -55.72
C GLU A 132 0.90 -6.75 -56.19
N ILE A 133 1.74 -5.75 -56.42
CA ILE A 133 1.34 -4.50 -57.07
C ILE A 133 1.79 -4.60 -58.52
N THR A 134 0.82 -4.51 -59.43
CA THR A 134 1.04 -4.70 -60.86
C THR A 134 1.87 -3.57 -61.47
N ASN A 135 2.34 -3.80 -62.70
CA ASN A 135 2.97 -2.77 -63.54
C ASN A 135 2.02 -1.62 -63.92
N THR A 136 0.75 -1.65 -63.54
CA THR A 136 -0.18 -0.51 -63.69
C THR A 136 -0.39 0.23 -62.37
N ASN A 137 0.41 -0.06 -61.34
CA ASN A 137 0.26 0.44 -59.98
C ASN A 137 -1.14 0.14 -59.41
N SER A 138 -1.69 -1.03 -59.75
CA SER A 138 -2.94 -1.53 -59.20
C SER A 138 -2.69 -2.76 -58.34
N TRP A 139 -3.59 -3.01 -57.39
CA TRP A 139 -3.60 -4.27 -56.67
C TRP A 139 -3.89 -5.41 -57.64
N SER A 140 -3.03 -6.43 -57.66
CA SER A 140 -3.31 -7.64 -58.41
C SER A 140 -4.47 -8.40 -57.72
N PRO A 141 -5.50 -8.80 -58.48
CA PRO A 141 -6.65 -9.46 -57.90
C PRO A 141 -6.27 -10.87 -57.43
N PHE A 142 -6.43 -11.08 -56.13
CA PHE A 142 -6.42 -12.39 -55.45
C PHE A 142 -5.05 -13.05 -55.24
N TYR A 143 -4.65 -13.13 -53.96
CA TYR A 143 -3.57 -13.98 -53.47
C TYR A 143 -4.08 -14.81 -52.28
N PRO A 144 -3.73 -16.11 -52.22
CA PRO A 144 -4.29 -17.03 -51.24
C PRO A 144 -3.99 -16.62 -49.80
N TYR A 145 -2.88 -15.90 -49.57
CA TYR A 145 -2.44 -15.53 -48.23
C TYR A 145 -2.73 -14.08 -47.84
N ASN A 146 -3.36 -13.28 -48.70
CA ASN A 146 -3.75 -11.90 -48.36
C ASN A 146 -4.71 -11.87 -47.15
N LEU A 147 -5.60 -12.85 -47.04
CA LEU A 147 -6.61 -12.90 -45.97
C LEU A 147 -6.03 -13.14 -44.56
N THR A 148 -4.75 -13.50 -44.46
CA THR A 148 -4.12 -13.86 -43.18
C THR A 148 -4.07 -12.70 -42.19
N ILE A 149 -3.95 -11.46 -42.67
CA ILE A 149 -3.99 -10.27 -41.82
C ILE A 149 -5.33 -10.15 -41.08
N TYR A 150 -6.44 -10.27 -41.82
CA TYR A 150 -7.79 -10.14 -41.26
C TYR A 150 -8.10 -11.30 -40.31
N ILE A 151 -7.63 -12.51 -40.62
CA ILE A 151 -7.77 -13.68 -39.75
C ILE A 151 -7.05 -13.44 -38.41
N VAL A 152 -5.81 -12.93 -38.45
CA VAL A 152 -5.03 -12.64 -37.23
C VAL A 152 -5.68 -11.53 -36.41
N GLN A 153 -6.17 -10.46 -37.06
CA GLN A 153 -6.87 -9.38 -36.39
C GLN A 153 -8.17 -9.85 -35.72
N LEU A 154 -9.01 -10.62 -36.43
CA LEU A 154 -10.23 -11.20 -35.87
C LEU A 154 -9.93 -12.14 -34.70
N LEU A 155 -8.88 -12.96 -34.81
CA LEU A 155 -8.43 -13.82 -33.72
C LEU A 155 -8.08 -12.99 -32.47
N TYR A 156 -7.30 -11.92 -32.61
CA TYR A 156 -6.92 -11.08 -31.47
C TYR A 156 -8.10 -10.32 -30.88
N VAL A 157 -8.99 -9.78 -31.71
CA VAL A 157 -10.23 -9.14 -31.28
C VAL A 157 -11.10 -10.13 -30.49
N PHE A 158 -11.21 -11.38 -30.96
CA PHE A 158 -11.93 -12.44 -30.23
C PHE A 158 -11.27 -12.79 -28.89
N ILE A 159 -9.95 -12.91 -28.85
CA ILE A 159 -9.22 -13.16 -27.60
C ILE A 159 -9.42 -12.01 -26.60
N LEU A 160 -9.39 -10.75 -27.10
CA LEU A 160 -9.68 -9.54 -26.34
C LEU A 160 -11.06 -9.62 -25.66
N LEU A 161 -12.09 -10.06 -26.41
CA LEU A 161 -13.44 -10.25 -25.89
C LEU A 161 -13.48 -11.32 -24.79
N VAL A 162 -12.86 -12.48 -25.01
CA VAL A 162 -12.87 -13.58 -24.04
C VAL A 162 -12.19 -13.18 -22.73
N PHE A 163 -11.01 -12.54 -22.82
CA PHE A 163 -10.29 -12.05 -21.63
C PHE A 163 -11.08 -10.98 -20.88
N THR A 164 -11.67 -10.04 -21.63
CA THR A 164 -12.57 -9.01 -21.09
C THR A 164 -13.72 -9.64 -20.30
N LEU A 165 -14.45 -10.59 -20.88
CA LEU A 165 -15.59 -11.24 -20.22
C LEU A 165 -15.14 -12.05 -18.99
N LYS A 166 -13.95 -12.65 -19.01
CA LYS A 166 -13.42 -13.44 -17.90
C LYS A 166 -12.94 -12.57 -16.73
N SER A 167 -12.19 -11.49 -16.99
CA SER A 167 -11.67 -10.60 -15.94
C SER A 167 -12.78 -9.92 -15.13
N PHE A 168 -13.92 -9.65 -15.75
CA PHE A 168 -15.02 -8.90 -15.12
C PHE A 168 -16.21 -9.76 -14.69
N ARG A 169 -16.11 -11.09 -14.79
CA ARG A 169 -17.17 -12.00 -14.35
C ARG A 169 -17.40 -11.86 -12.84
N GLY A 170 -18.48 -11.14 -12.47
CA GLY A 170 -18.99 -11.05 -11.10
C GLY A 170 -18.49 -9.89 -10.23
N LYS A 171 -17.69 -8.95 -10.75
CA LYS A 171 -17.13 -7.83 -9.93
C LYS A 171 -17.67 -6.44 -10.28
N ASN A 172 -18.06 -6.16 -11.53
CA ASN A 172 -18.64 -4.87 -11.91
C ASN A 172 -19.37 -4.96 -13.27
N HIS A 173 -20.71 -4.91 -13.30
CA HIS A 173 -21.47 -5.04 -14.56
C HIS A 173 -21.28 -3.84 -15.52
N ALA A 174 -21.03 -2.63 -14.99
CA ALA A 174 -20.81 -1.44 -15.81
C ALA A 174 -19.49 -1.49 -16.59
N ALA A 175 -18.46 -2.07 -15.98
CA ALA A 175 -17.16 -2.34 -16.60
C ALA A 175 -17.27 -3.18 -17.88
N THR A 176 -18.02 -4.28 -17.78
CA THR A 176 -18.23 -5.22 -18.87
C THR A 176 -18.97 -4.55 -20.03
N LEU A 177 -19.91 -3.64 -19.74
CA LEU A 177 -20.64 -2.89 -20.76
C LEU A 177 -19.74 -1.91 -21.53
N ILE A 178 -18.83 -1.19 -20.85
CA ILE A 178 -17.87 -0.29 -21.49
C ILE A 178 -16.98 -1.09 -22.46
N LEU A 179 -16.43 -2.22 -22.02
CA LEU A 179 -15.53 -3.01 -22.86
C LEU A 179 -16.27 -3.68 -24.03
N LEU A 180 -17.52 -4.09 -23.82
CA LEU A 180 -18.37 -4.62 -24.88
C LEU A 180 -18.72 -3.54 -25.92
N SER A 181 -18.93 -2.28 -25.49
CA SER A 181 -19.11 -1.16 -26.44
C SER A 181 -17.87 -0.91 -27.29
N ILE A 182 -16.67 -0.94 -26.69
CA ILE A 182 -15.38 -0.80 -27.40
C ILE A 182 -15.22 -1.92 -28.44
N PHE A 183 -15.56 -3.15 -28.08
CA PHE A 183 -15.52 -4.29 -28.99
C PHE A 183 -16.49 -4.14 -30.17
N ILE A 184 -17.74 -3.74 -29.89
CA ILE A 184 -18.76 -3.51 -30.93
C ILE A 184 -18.33 -2.36 -31.86
N THR A 185 -17.78 -1.27 -31.32
CA THR A 185 -17.29 -0.15 -32.13
C THR A 185 -16.12 -0.56 -33.04
N SER A 186 -15.21 -1.41 -32.55
CA SER A 186 -14.10 -1.93 -33.37
C SER A 186 -14.58 -2.86 -34.50
N ILE A 187 -15.56 -3.74 -34.24
CA ILE A 187 -16.13 -4.61 -35.28
C ILE A 187 -16.89 -3.79 -36.32
N THR A 188 -17.71 -2.85 -35.88
CA THR A 188 -18.49 -2.00 -36.80
C THR A 188 -17.58 -1.16 -37.68
N ALA A 189 -16.48 -0.61 -37.14
CA ALA A 189 -15.46 0.07 -37.93
C ALA A 189 -14.81 -0.84 -38.98
N ALA A 190 -14.43 -2.08 -38.61
CA ALA A 190 -13.85 -3.04 -39.55
C ALA A 190 -14.81 -3.44 -40.68
N ILE A 191 -16.11 -3.61 -40.39
CA ILE A 191 -17.14 -3.91 -41.40
C ILE A 191 -17.31 -2.74 -42.37
N LEU A 192 -17.35 -1.51 -41.85
CA LEU A 192 -17.48 -0.29 -42.66
C LEU A 192 -16.27 -0.05 -43.57
N GLU A 193 -15.08 -0.48 -43.16
CA GLU A 193 -13.88 -0.50 -44.00
C GLU A 193 -14.04 -1.44 -45.19
N TYR A 194 -14.44 -2.68 -44.90
CA TYR A 194 -14.55 -3.73 -45.91
C TYR A 194 -15.57 -3.35 -47.00
N THR A 195 -16.66 -2.69 -46.61
CA THR A 195 -17.67 -2.20 -47.57
C THR A 195 -17.26 -0.93 -48.31
N SER A 196 -16.05 -0.41 -48.07
CA SER A 196 -15.55 0.86 -48.62
C SER A 196 -16.49 2.05 -48.34
N ALA A 197 -17.31 1.95 -47.29
CA ALA A 197 -18.35 2.93 -46.98
C ALA A 197 -17.81 4.17 -46.25
N VAL A 198 -16.53 4.17 -45.87
CA VAL A 198 -15.90 5.20 -45.04
C VAL A 198 -14.53 5.60 -45.61
N TYR A 199 -14.16 6.88 -45.45
CA TYR A 199 -12.88 7.43 -45.87
C TYR A 199 -11.69 6.78 -45.14
N MET A 200 -10.60 6.56 -45.91
CA MET A 200 -9.29 6.10 -45.44
C MET A 200 -8.81 6.96 -44.24
N GLY A 201 -8.37 6.32 -43.15
CA GLY A 201 -7.92 6.98 -41.91
C GLY A 201 -8.96 7.03 -40.76
N SER A 202 -10.26 6.87 -41.05
CA SER A 202 -11.31 6.91 -40.00
C SER A 202 -11.18 5.79 -38.95
N ILE A 203 -10.52 4.69 -39.31
CA ILE A 203 -10.37 3.51 -38.46
C ILE A 203 -9.21 3.67 -37.49
N ASN A 204 -8.11 4.26 -37.94
CA ASN A 204 -7.00 4.61 -37.07
C ASN A 204 -7.49 5.54 -35.95
N ALA A 205 -8.42 6.46 -36.25
CA ALA A 205 -9.09 7.28 -35.25
C ALA A 205 -9.98 6.48 -34.29
N VAL A 206 -10.78 5.52 -34.78
CA VAL A 206 -11.61 4.65 -33.92
C VAL A 206 -10.72 3.78 -33.02
N THR A 207 -9.67 3.17 -33.54
CA THR A 207 -8.71 2.38 -32.77
C THR A 207 -8.04 3.24 -31.70
N ALA A 208 -7.58 4.44 -32.04
CA ALA A 208 -6.96 5.35 -31.09
C ALA A 208 -7.95 5.74 -29.97
N LEU A 209 -9.22 5.95 -30.32
CA LEU A 209 -10.28 6.26 -29.35
C LEU A 209 -10.54 5.08 -28.42
N CYS A 210 -10.59 3.85 -28.94
CA CYS A 210 -10.74 2.62 -28.17
C CYS A 210 -9.59 2.44 -27.17
N VAL A 211 -8.33 2.64 -27.61
CA VAL A 211 -7.14 2.59 -26.74
C VAL A 211 -7.23 3.65 -25.64
N LEU A 212 -7.62 4.87 -26.00
CA LEU A 212 -7.77 5.98 -25.05
C LEU A 212 -8.83 5.67 -23.99
N ALA A 213 -10.04 5.27 -24.41
CA ALA A 213 -11.12 4.92 -23.50
C ALA A 213 -10.71 3.79 -22.55
N TYR A 214 -10.01 2.78 -23.07
CA TYR A 214 -9.51 1.67 -22.28
C TYR A 214 -8.45 2.09 -21.26
N TYR A 215 -7.49 2.92 -21.67
CA TYR A 215 -6.45 3.42 -20.76
C TYR A 215 -7.02 4.27 -19.63
N VAL A 216 -7.95 5.18 -19.95
CA VAL A 216 -8.64 5.99 -18.94
C VAL A 216 -9.38 5.09 -17.95
N TYR A 217 -10.11 4.09 -18.45
CA TYR A 217 -10.82 3.14 -17.61
C TYR A 217 -9.89 2.37 -16.67
N LEU A 218 -8.77 1.82 -17.18
CA LEU A 218 -7.75 1.18 -16.35
C LEU A 218 -7.15 2.11 -15.30
N SER A 219 -6.88 3.36 -15.67
CA SER A 219 -6.30 4.34 -14.75
C SER A 219 -7.25 4.63 -13.58
N ILE A 220 -8.57 4.71 -13.83
CA ILE A 220 -9.58 4.95 -12.80
C ILE A 220 -9.66 3.77 -11.83
N ILE A 221 -9.71 2.53 -12.34
CA ILE A 221 -9.76 1.33 -11.48
C ILE A 221 -8.51 1.26 -10.59
N TYR A 222 -7.34 1.45 -11.18
CA TYR A 222 -6.08 1.34 -10.45
C TYR A 222 -5.98 2.40 -9.35
N GLN A 223 -6.41 3.64 -9.63
CA GLN A 223 -6.48 4.69 -8.62
C GLN A 223 -7.49 4.35 -7.51
N TYR A 224 -8.63 3.76 -7.85
CA TYR A 224 -9.64 3.33 -6.86
C TYR A 224 -9.09 2.24 -5.93
N GLU A 225 -8.47 1.18 -6.48
CA GLU A 225 -7.86 0.09 -5.70
C GLU A 225 -6.72 0.59 -4.80
N MET A 226 -5.89 1.51 -5.32
CA MET A 226 -4.84 2.14 -4.54
C MET A 226 -5.42 2.93 -3.37
N ARG A 227 -6.51 3.69 -3.60
CA ARG A 227 -7.17 4.48 -2.57
C ARG A 227 -7.74 3.61 -1.46
N GLU A 228 -8.43 2.51 -1.81
CA GLU A 228 -8.91 1.55 -0.80
C GLU A 228 -7.76 0.96 0.02
N THR A 229 -6.66 0.59 -0.65
CA THR A 229 -5.49 0.04 0.03
C THR A 229 -4.87 1.04 1.01
N ILE A 230 -4.79 2.32 0.65
CA ILE A 230 -4.31 3.39 1.52
C ILE A 230 -5.26 3.57 2.70
N THR A 231 -6.57 3.70 2.46
CA THR A 231 -7.57 3.87 3.53
C THR A 231 -7.58 2.69 4.50
N GLN A 232 -7.42 1.46 4.03
CA GLN A 232 -7.29 0.29 4.91
C GLN A 232 -6.02 0.33 5.77
N LYS A 233 -4.88 0.79 5.20
CA LYS A 233 -3.63 0.96 5.95
C LYS A 233 -3.76 2.05 7.02
N GLU A 234 -4.36 3.19 6.68
CA GLU A 234 -4.61 4.29 7.63
C GLU A 234 -5.50 3.84 8.79
N LEU A 235 -6.59 3.11 8.49
CA LEU A 235 -7.47 2.57 9.51
C LEU A 235 -6.74 1.60 10.45
N LYS A 236 -5.86 0.74 9.89
CA LYS A 236 -5.06 -0.21 10.68
C LYS A 236 -4.05 0.50 11.59
N ILE A 237 -3.43 1.58 11.11
CA ILE A 237 -2.53 2.42 11.92
C ILE A 237 -3.32 3.05 13.08
N ALA A 238 -4.46 3.69 12.80
CA ALA A 238 -5.30 4.29 13.82
C ALA A 238 -5.78 3.27 14.87
N GLN A 239 -6.15 2.06 14.46
CA GLN A 239 -6.51 0.97 15.38
C GLN A 239 -5.34 0.54 16.27
N ASN A 240 -4.12 0.47 15.73
CA ASN A 240 -2.94 0.15 16.51
C ASN A 240 -2.60 1.26 17.51
N GLU A 241 -2.68 2.53 17.12
CA GLU A 241 -2.48 3.67 18.01
C GLU A 241 -3.50 3.67 19.15
N LEU A 242 -4.78 3.43 18.86
CA LEU A 242 -5.83 3.28 19.88
C LEU A 242 -5.57 2.09 20.81
N MET A 243 -5.05 0.98 20.29
CA MET A 243 -4.69 -0.19 21.10
C MET A 243 -3.50 0.09 22.03
N ILE A 244 -2.50 0.84 21.55
CA ILE A 244 -1.37 1.31 22.36
C ILE A 244 -1.85 2.22 23.49
N LEU A 245 -2.67 3.23 23.17
CA LEU A 245 -3.26 4.15 24.15
C LEU A 245 -4.11 3.41 25.20
N LYS A 246 -4.92 2.43 24.77
CA LYS A 246 -5.74 1.61 25.69
C LYS A 246 -4.89 0.74 26.62
N ASN A 247 -3.73 0.26 26.16
CA ASN A 247 -2.85 -0.60 26.94
C ASN A 247 -1.93 0.17 27.91
N GLN A 248 -1.78 1.48 27.74
CA GLN A 248 -0.91 2.32 28.57
C GLN A 248 -1.58 2.82 29.87
N MET A 249 -2.92 2.78 30.00
CA MET A 249 -3.62 3.05 31.25
C MET A 249 -4.04 1.74 31.91
N GLN A 250 -3.56 1.42 33.13
CA GLN A 250 -4.06 0.26 33.88
C GLN A 250 -5.50 0.51 34.35
N PRO A 251 -6.53 -0.14 33.75
CA PRO A 251 -7.92 0.14 34.11
C PRO A 251 -8.20 -0.24 35.56
N HIS A 252 -7.50 -1.24 36.07
CA HIS A 252 -7.64 -1.76 37.43
C HIS A 252 -7.30 -0.71 38.50
N PHE A 253 -6.27 0.12 38.29
CA PHE A 253 -5.93 1.17 39.25
C PHE A 253 -7.04 2.22 39.35
N ILE A 254 -7.53 2.72 38.22
CA ILE A 254 -8.65 3.67 38.17
C ILE A 254 -9.88 3.08 38.89
N TYR A 255 -10.19 1.81 38.65
CA TYR A 255 -11.30 1.13 39.35
C TYR A 255 -11.08 1.04 40.86
N ASN A 256 -9.87 0.68 41.31
CA ASN A 256 -9.56 0.57 42.74
C ASN A 256 -9.57 1.93 43.45
N ALA A 257 -8.95 2.94 42.85
CA ALA A 257 -8.94 4.31 43.36
C ALA A 257 -10.37 4.86 43.54
N LEU A 258 -11.23 4.69 42.52
CA LEU A 258 -12.63 5.10 42.60
C LEU A 258 -13.42 4.30 43.65
N ALA A 259 -13.14 3.00 43.80
CA ALA A 259 -13.77 2.17 44.83
C ALA A 259 -13.37 2.62 46.25
N THR A 260 -12.10 2.96 46.48
CA THR A 260 -11.59 3.53 47.72
C THR A 260 -12.22 4.88 48.03
N ILE A 261 -12.23 5.80 47.07
CA ILE A 261 -12.88 7.12 47.21
C ILE A 261 -14.36 6.95 47.57
N ARG A 262 -15.06 5.99 46.94
CA ARG A 262 -16.46 5.68 47.25
C ARG A 262 -16.66 5.17 48.69
N LEU A 263 -15.72 4.38 49.21
CA LEU A 263 -15.75 3.89 50.59
C LEU A 263 -15.45 5.01 51.60
N LEU A 264 -14.47 5.87 51.30
CA LEU A 264 -14.12 7.02 52.12
C LEU A 264 -15.24 8.04 52.16
N ALA A 265 -15.89 8.33 51.03
CA ALA A 265 -17.01 9.27 50.98
C ALA A 265 -18.18 8.90 51.93
N LYS A 266 -18.31 7.61 52.28
CA LYS A 266 -19.31 7.12 53.25
C LYS A 266 -18.83 7.13 54.70
N ARG A 267 -17.53 7.16 54.96
CA ARG A 267 -16.93 7.01 56.30
C ARG A 267 -16.29 8.28 56.83
N ASP A 268 -15.63 9.03 55.96
CA ASP A 268 -14.85 10.24 56.27
C ASP A 268 -14.80 11.13 55.01
N SER A 269 -15.68 12.13 54.97
CA SER A 269 -15.84 13.01 53.81
C SER A 269 -14.62 13.90 53.55
N GLN A 270 -13.88 14.29 54.60
CA GLN A 270 -12.68 15.11 54.44
C GLN A 270 -11.54 14.33 53.80
N LYS A 271 -11.35 13.06 54.21
CA LYS A 271 -10.39 12.16 53.55
C LYS A 271 -10.78 11.90 52.10
N ALA A 272 -12.06 11.67 51.83
CA ALA A 272 -12.53 11.44 50.46
C ALA A 272 -12.21 12.62 49.50
N VAL A 273 -12.37 13.86 49.95
CA VAL A 273 -12.00 15.05 49.17
C VAL A 273 -10.51 15.07 48.90
N LYS A 274 -9.67 14.82 49.92
CA LYS A 274 -8.22 14.74 49.75
C LYS A 274 -7.81 13.64 48.76
N SER A 275 -8.38 12.44 48.85
CA SER A 275 -8.08 11.36 47.90
C SER A 275 -8.54 11.68 46.47
N ILE A 276 -9.59 12.49 46.28
CA ILE A 276 -10.02 12.99 44.96
C ILE A 276 -8.98 13.96 44.39
N ASP A 277 -8.47 14.88 45.19
CA ASP A 277 -7.44 15.85 44.77
C ASP A 277 -6.13 15.13 44.40
N ASP A 278 -5.72 14.16 45.22
CA ASP A 278 -4.52 13.35 44.99
C ASP A 278 -4.69 12.47 43.73
N PHE A 279 -5.86 11.86 43.53
CA PHE A 279 -6.18 11.12 42.31
C PHE A 279 -6.21 12.00 41.05
N SER A 280 -6.71 13.23 41.18
CA SER A 280 -6.74 14.19 40.08
C SER A 280 -5.34 14.67 39.69
N LYS A 281 -4.46 14.90 40.66
CA LYS A 281 -3.04 15.20 40.43
C LYS A 281 -2.34 14.03 39.75
N TYR A 282 -2.57 12.81 40.24
CA TYR A 282 -2.05 11.58 39.64
C TYR A 282 -2.49 11.43 38.18
N LEU A 283 -3.78 11.62 37.86
CA LEU A 283 -4.28 11.52 36.47
C LEU A 283 -3.64 12.56 35.56
N LYS A 284 -3.48 13.79 36.06
CA LYS A 284 -2.90 14.89 35.29
C LYS A 284 -1.40 14.67 34.99
N SER A 285 -0.62 14.17 35.95
CA SER A 285 0.79 13.81 35.72
C SER A 285 0.91 12.64 34.74
N HIS A 286 0.04 11.63 34.87
CA HIS A 286 0.03 10.46 33.99
C HIS A 286 -0.31 10.77 32.54
N ILE A 287 -1.39 11.53 32.31
CA ILE A 287 -1.80 11.88 30.94
C ILE A 287 -0.71 12.71 30.26
N GLY A 288 -0.07 13.65 30.98
CA GLY A 288 1.03 14.45 30.44
C GLY A 288 2.29 13.63 30.12
N ALA A 289 2.64 12.67 30.99
CA ALA A 289 3.83 11.84 30.80
C ALA A 289 3.65 10.79 29.67
N ILE A 290 2.45 10.24 29.52
CA ILE A 290 2.12 9.27 28.46
C ILE A 290 2.13 9.94 27.08
N GLN A 291 1.69 11.20 26.97
CA GLN A 291 1.61 11.89 25.68
C GLN A 291 2.96 12.27 25.06
N ASN A 292 4.01 12.44 25.87
CA ASN A 292 5.30 12.95 25.40
C ASN A 292 6.36 11.85 25.18
N GLU A 293 6.09 10.59 25.55
CA GLU A 293 7.02 9.44 25.49
C GLU A 293 8.42 9.63 26.14
N ASP A 294 8.68 10.78 26.77
CA ASP A 294 9.95 11.15 27.37
C ASP A 294 10.22 10.41 28.69
N LEU A 295 11.52 10.20 28.99
CA LEU A 295 11.95 9.72 30.30
C LEU A 295 11.68 10.79 31.36
N ILE A 296 11.08 10.39 32.49
CA ILE A 296 10.84 11.24 33.65
C ILE A 296 11.89 10.99 34.74
N SER A 297 12.04 11.93 35.68
CA SER A 297 12.94 11.72 36.81
C SER A 297 12.41 10.60 37.72
N PHE A 298 13.32 9.90 38.40
CA PHE A 298 12.94 8.96 39.45
C PHE A 298 12.15 9.63 40.57
N THR A 299 12.44 10.90 40.86
CA THR A 299 11.73 11.66 41.89
C THR A 299 10.25 11.86 41.52
N ASP A 300 9.95 12.15 40.25
CA ASP A 300 8.57 12.30 39.77
C ASP A 300 7.82 10.96 39.81
N GLU A 301 8.47 9.88 39.36
CA GLU A 301 7.91 8.53 39.41
C GLU A 301 7.67 8.06 40.86
N LEU A 302 8.61 8.34 41.77
CA LEU A 302 8.48 8.02 43.18
C LEU A 302 7.34 8.79 43.84
N GLU A 303 7.13 10.05 43.45
CA GLU A 303 6.02 10.85 43.97
C GLU A 303 4.66 10.29 43.53
N ASN A 304 4.54 9.86 42.26
CA ASN A 304 3.35 9.15 41.79
C ASN A 304 3.10 7.87 42.61
N VAL A 305 4.15 7.11 42.90
CA VAL A 305 4.06 5.89 43.73
C VAL A 305 3.67 6.18 45.18
N LYS A 306 4.15 7.29 45.77
CA LYS A 306 3.75 7.70 47.12
C LYS A 306 2.27 8.07 47.17
N VAL A 307 1.77 8.77 46.14
CA VAL A 307 0.34 9.07 45.99
C VAL A 307 -0.48 7.79 45.89
N TYR A 308 -0.02 6.82 45.09
CA TYR A 308 -0.65 5.50 45.03
C TYR A 308 -0.71 4.83 46.42
N LEU A 309 0.43 4.75 47.11
CA LEU A 309 0.54 4.08 48.39
C LEU A 309 -0.26 4.77 49.51
N SER A 310 -0.37 6.09 49.49
CA SER A 310 -1.19 6.83 50.46
C SER A 310 -2.69 6.49 50.29
N MET A 311 -3.17 6.43 49.04
CA MET A 311 -4.55 6.01 48.74
C MET A 311 -4.81 4.57 49.19
N VAL A 312 -3.84 3.67 48.97
CA VAL A 312 -3.90 2.28 49.45
C VAL A 312 -3.98 2.23 50.98
N GLN A 313 -3.10 2.95 51.69
CA GLN A 313 -3.09 3.01 53.15
C GLN A 313 -4.42 3.55 53.73
N GLU A 314 -5.07 4.51 53.06
CA GLU A 314 -6.38 5.01 53.47
C GLU A 314 -7.52 4.00 53.20
N SER A 315 -7.39 3.18 52.16
CA SER A 315 -8.37 2.16 51.80
C SER A 315 -8.36 0.93 52.71
N TYR A 316 -7.18 0.55 53.20
CA TYR A 316 -7.00 -0.65 54.01
C TYR A 316 -7.01 -0.31 55.50
N ARG A 317 -7.68 -1.14 56.31
CA ARG A 317 -7.67 -1.02 57.78
C ARG A 317 -6.36 -1.54 58.41
N SER A 318 -5.31 -1.74 57.61
CA SER A 318 -4.13 -2.48 58.00
C SER A 318 -2.85 -1.65 57.89
N ASN A 319 -1.88 -1.99 58.76
CA ASN A 319 -0.59 -1.34 58.83
C ASN A 319 0.30 -1.83 57.69
N ILE A 320 0.32 -1.08 56.59
CA ILE A 320 1.34 -1.21 55.54
C ILE A 320 2.51 -0.30 55.92
N GLU A 321 3.64 -0.91 56.26
CA GLU A 321 4.88 -0.19 56.55
C GLU A 321 5.65 0.07 55.26
N LEU A 322 6.05 1.32 55.04
CA LEU A 322 6.79 1.75 53.86
C LEU A 322 8.21 2.14 54.27
N ILE A 323 9.19 1.48 53.68
CA ILE A 323 10.61 1.74 53.94
C ILE A 323 11.26 2.23 52.64
N TYR A 324 11.87 3.42 52.70
CA TYR A 324 12.62 3.99 51.57
C TYR A 324 14.12 3.97 51.91
N LYS A 325 14.93 3.31 51.08
CA LYS A 325 16.40 3.27 51.19
C LYS A 325 17.02 3.78 49.90
N LEU A 326 17.12 5.10 49.77
CA LEU A 326 17.44 5.74 48.49
C LEU A 326 18.88 6.27 48.51
N GLU A 327 19.83 5.49 47.97
CA GLU A 327 21.24 5.93 47.84
C GLU A 327 21.45 6.79 46.60
N VAL A 328 20.65 6.57 45.54
CA VAL A 328 20.73 7.33 44.28
C VAL A 328 19.32 7.76 43.87
N THR A 329 19.15 9.03 43.50
CA THR A 329 17.87 9.60 43.04
C THR A 329 17.95 10.33 41.71
N GLU A 330 19.16 10.72 41.30
CA GLU A 330 19.41 11.50 40.08
C GLU A 330 19.53 10.58 38.85
N PHE A 331 18.40 10.05 38.40
CA PHE A 331 18.32 9.31 37.14
C PHE A 331 16.92 9.44 36.53
N LYS A 332 16.83 9.07 35.25
CA LYS A 332 15.57 9.05 34.52
C LYS A 332 15.18 7.65 34.14
N LEU A 333 13.87 7.42 34.07
CA LEU A 333 13.27 6.17 33.66
C LEU A 333 11.97 6.44 32.91
N PRO A 334 11.48 5.49 32.10
CA PRO A 334 10.18 5.61 31.49
C PRO A 334 9.08 5.86 32.52
N PRO A 335 8.06 6.67 32.21
CA PRO A 335 6.90 6.78 33.08
C PRO A 335 6.25 5.40 33.29
N LEU A 336 5.57 5.23 34.43
CA LEU A 336 4.92 3.98 34.82
C LEU A 336 5.90 2.79 34.99
N SER A 337 7.17 3.04 35.31
CA SER A 337 8.15 1.96 35.51
C SER A 337 8.12 1.38 36.92
N LEU A 338 7.90 2.22 37.94
CA LEU A 338 7.92 1.82 39.34
C LEU A 338 6.53 1.41 39.82
N GLU A 339 5.50 2.08 39.33
CA GLU A 339 4.13 1.89 39.81
C GLU A 339 3.60 0.46 39.61
N PRO A 340 3.70 -0.20 38.44
CA PRO A 340 3.20 -1.56 38.26
C PRO A 340 3.93 -2.57 39.16
N ILE A 341 5.18 -2.28 39.50
CA ILE A 341 5.99 -3.11 40.39
C ILE A 341 5.49 -2.99 41.83
N VAL A 342 5.20 -1.77 42.27
CA VAL A 342 4.66 -1.50 43.61
C VAL A 342 3.22 -1.99 43.73
N GLU A 343 2.40 -1.86 42.68
CA GLU A 343 1.05 -2.46 42.64
C GLU A 343 1.14 -3.98 42.83
N ASN A 344 2.07 -4.63 42.14
CA ASN A 344 2.29 -6.07 42.26
C ASN A 344 2.68 -6.47 43.70
N ALA A 345 3.58 -5.71 44.34
CA ALA A 345 3.96 -5.91 45.75
C ALA A 345 2.79 -5.75 46.73
N VAL A 346 1.91 -4.76 46.50
CA VAL A 346 0.72 -4.52 47.34
C VAL A 346 -0.34 -5.60 47.16
N ASN A 347 -0.70 -5.90 45.91
CA ASN A 347 -1.83 -6.78 45.59
C ASN A 347 -1.47 -8.26 45.75
N HIS A 348 -0.28 -8.66 45.30
CA HIS A 348 0.14 -10.07 45.26
C HIS A 348 1.12 -10.42 46.39
N GLY A 349 1.99 -9.49 46.80
CA GLY A 349 2.95 -9.72 47.88
C GLY A 349 2.31 -9.77 49.26
N ILE A 350 1.85 -8.62 49.76
CA ILE A 350 1.26 -8.51 51.11
C ILE A 350 -0.24 -8.82 51.16
N GLY A 351 -0.87 -9.09 50.01
CA GLY A 351 -2.24 -9.59 49.91
C GLY A 351 -3.30 -8.70 50.56
N ARG A 352 -3.06 -7.38 50.63
CA ARG A 352 -3.98 -6.37 51.22
C ARG A 352 -4.27 -6.54 52.73
N LEU A 353 -3.47 -7.34 53.45
CA LEU A 353 -3.71 -7.69 54.86
C LEU A 353 -2.82 -6.94 55.84
N SER A 354 -1.49 -7.05 55.72
CA SER A 354 -0.49 -6.24 56.44
C SER A 354 0.89 -6.68 55.95
N GLY A 355 1.87 -5.78 55.98
CA GLY A 355 3.21 -6.12 55.54
C GLY A 355 4.07 -4.90 55.29
N THR A 356 5.32 -5.17 54.90
CA THR A 356 6.32 -4.13 54.68
C THR A 356 6.70 -4.11 53.20
N ILE A 357 6.66 -2.93 52.58
CA ILE A 357 7.18 -2.69 51.24
C ILE A 357 8.42 -1.82 51.37
N THR A 358 9.53 -2.33 50.87
CA THR A 358 10.81 -1.61 50.83
C THR A 358 11.12 -1.20 49.39
N ILE A 359 11.27 0.10 49.16
CA ILE A 359 11.76 0.66 47.91
C ILE A 359 13.20 1.11 48.15
N SER A 360 14.13 0.60 47.35
CA SER A 360 15.54 0.91 47.47
C SER A 360 16.17 1.26 46.14
N THR A 361 17.11 2.21 46.15
CA THR A 361 17.91 2.56 44.99
C THR A 361 19.39 2.56 45.37
N PHE A 362 20.22 1.92 44.57
CA PHE A 362 21.66 1.81 44.81
C PHE A 362 22.41 1.57 43.50
N THR A 363 23.73 1.74 43.51
CA THR A 363 24.58 1.44 42.36
C THR A 363 25.32 0.13 42.57
N GLU A 364 25.25 -0.77 41.59
CA GLU A 364 25.96 -2.05 41.61
C GLU A 364 26.47 -2.37 40.21
N ASN A 365 27.73 -2.81 40.08
CA ASN A 365 28.32 -3.23 38.79
C ASN A 365 28.10 -2.24 37.63
N ASN A 366 28.24 -0.93 37.88
CA ASN A 366 28.01 0.15 36.90
C ASN A 366 26.57 0.27 36.38
N HIS A 367 25.60 -0.20 37.16
CA HIS A 367 24.17 -0.05 36.90
C HIS A 367 23.49 0.63 38.09
N ILE A 368 22.42 1.37 37.82
CA ILE A 368 21.49 1.83 38.86
C ILE A 368 20.45 0.73 39.05
N ILE A 369 20.31 0.27 40.28
CA ILE A 369 19.34 -0.76 40.67
C ILE A 369 18.23 -0.08 41.44
N ILE A 370 16.99 -0.31 41.00
CA ILE A 370 15.78 0.03 41.75
C ILE A 370 15.17 -1.28 42.20
N ARG A 371 15.15 -1.51 43.50
CA ARG A 371 14.64 -2.75 44.10
C ARG A 371 13.38 -2.47 44.90
N VAL A 372 12.31 -3.14 44.54
CA VAL A 372 11.07 -3.20 45.31
C VAL A 372 10.96 -4.58 45.94
N LYS A 373 10.91 -4.62 47.27
CA LYS A 373 10.79 -5.85 48.06
C LYS A 373 9.56 -5.81 48.93
N ASP A 374 8.77 -6.88 48.92
CA ASP A 374 7.69 -7.09 49.88
C ASP A 374 8.04 -8.17 50.92
N SER A 375 7.39 -8.10 52.07
CA SER A 375 7.55 -9.08 53.15
C SER A 375 6.75 -10.36 52.94
N GLY A 376 5.93 -10.43 51.89
CA GLY A 376 4.87 -11.41 51.74
C GLY A 376 3.74 -11.25 52.76
N ASN A 377 2.81 -12.20 52.71
CA ASN A 377 1.68 -12.26 53.62
C ASN A 377 2.06 -13.02 54.91
N LYS A 378 2.09 -12.32 56.05
CA LYS A 378 2.42 -12.90 57.37
C LYS A 378 1.30 -13.77 57.97
N ASP A 379 0.07 -13.68 57.46
CA ASP A 379 -1.14 -14.36 57.97
C ASP A 379 -1.51 -15.61 57.13
N SER A 380 -0.51 -16.37 56.69
CA SER A 380 -0.68 -17.55 55.82
C SER A 380 -1.26 -18.79 56.54
N SER A 381 -2.27 -18.60 57.40
CA SER A 381 -3.17 -19.65 57.89
C SER A 381 -4.46 -19.76 57.04
N SER A 382 -4.62 -18.91 56.01
CA SER A 382 -5.77 -18.93 55.10
C SER A 382 -5.40 -19.52 53.72
N GLU A 383 -6.17 -20.53 53.30
CA GLU A 383 -6.01 -21.39 52.10
C GLU A 383 -6.14 -20.67 50.73
N LYS A 384 -5.83 -19.38 50.62
CA LYS A 384 -5.86 -18.66 49.33
C LYS A 384 -4.54 -17.95 49.04
N TYR A 385 -3.46 -18.73 48.98
CA TYR A 385 -2.21 -18.26 48.40
C TYR A 385 -2.33 -18.31 46.86
N THR A 386 -2.58 -17.16 46.22
CA THR A 386 -2.44 -17.07 44.75
C THR A 386 -0.95 -17.01 44.42
N PRO A 387 -0.39 -17.91 43.61
CA PRO A 387 1.03 -17.88 43.28
C PRO A 387 1.39 -16.56 42.61
N TYR A 388 2.58 -16.02 42.93
CA TYR A 388 3.16 -14.89 42.22
C TYR A 388 3.26 -15.23 40.72
N HIS A 389 2.54 -14.50 39.88
CA HIS A 389 2.65 -14.61 38.43
C HIS A 389 3.16 -13.28 37.88
N ASN A 390 3.95 -13.34 36.82
CA ASN A 390 4.27 -12.15 36.03
C ASN A 390 2.97 -11.66 35.38
N GLY A 391 2.35 -10.65 35.99
CA GLY A 391 1.19 -9.97 35.43
C GLY A 391 1.57 -9.20 34.17
N ILE A 392 0.58 -8.94 33.32
CA ILE A 392 0.71 -8.14 32.08
C ILE A 392 1.39 -6.78 32.36
N GLY A 393 1.18 -6.21 33.55
CA GLY A 393 1.82 -4.96 33.99
C GLY A 393 3.35 -5.04 34.09
N LEU A 394 3.90 -6.12 34.66
CA LEU A 394 5.36 -6.30 34.76
C LEU A 394 5.98 -6.60 33.40
N GLU A 395 5.33 -7.39 32.55
CA GLU A 395 5.82 -7.69 31.21
C GLU A 395 5.87 -6.43 30.32
N ASN A 396 4.83 -5.60 30.38
CA ASN A 396 4.80 -4.32 29.68
C ASN A 396 5.87 -3.36 30.19
N THR A 397 6.08 -3.34 31.52
CA THR A 397 7.14 -2.53 32.15
C THR A 397 8.52 -2.97 31.67
N ALA A 398 8.80 -4.28 31.66
CA ALA A 398 10.07 -4.83 31.16
C ALA A 398 10.33 -4.49 29.69
N LYS A 399 9.30 -4.60 28.83
CA LYS A 399 9.41 -4.21 27.41
C LYS A 399 9.70 -2.72 27.25
N ARG A 400 9.01 -1.86 28.01
CA ARG A 400 9.18 -0.40 27.94
C ARG A 400 10.58 0.02 28.40
N LEU A 401 11.04 -0.50 29.54
CA LEU A 401 12.40 -0.27 30.06
C LEU A 401 13.47 -0.64 29.04
N LYS A 402 13.32 -1.81 28.39
CA LYS A 402 14.28 -2.27 27.37
C LYS A 402 14.29 -1.37 26.13
N MET A 403 13.13 -0.91 25.67
CA MET A 403 13.02 -0.10 24.45
C MET A 403 13.50 1.35 24.64
N GLN A 404 13.19 1.98 25.77
CA GLN A 404 13.42 3.42 25.95
C GLN A 404 14.73 3.77 26.64
N CYS A 405 15.27 2.89 27.50
CA CYS A 405 16.50 3.18 28.24
C CYS A 405 17.45 1.99 28.34
N GLY A 406 17.21 0.91 27.59
CA GLY A 406 18.04 -0.31 27.62
C GLY A 406 18.05 -1.02 28.98
N GLY A 407 17.05 -0.75 29.83
CA GLY A 407 16.94 -1.34 31.16
C GLY A 407 16.44 -2.78 31.13
N GLU A 408 16.74 -3.52 32.19
CA GLU A 408 16.25 -4.88 32.42
C GLU A 408 15.39 -4.94 33.69
N LEU A 409 14.44 -5.88 33.72
CA LEU A 409 13.62 -6.16 34.91
C LEU A 409 13.81 -7.63 35.29
N LYS A 410 14.21 -7.88 36.54
CA LYS A 410 14.38 -9.21 37.11
C LYS A 410 13.44 -9.41 38.28
N THR A 411 12.86 -10.60 38.37
CA THR A 411 11.89 -10.96 39.41
C THR A 411 12.39 -12.18 40.17
N ASP A 412 12.32 -12.14 41.50
CA ASP A 412 12.54 -13.29 42.38
C ASP A 412 11.36 -13.42 43.35
N PHE A 413 10.61 -14.50 43.19
CA PHE A 413 9.44 -14.83 44.00
C PHE A 413 9.63 -16.16 44.75
N SER A 414 10.87 -16.61 44.93
CA SER A 414 11.19 -17.90 45.54
C SER A 414 11.07 -17.92 47.08
N GLY A 415 11.09 -16.75 47.72
CA GLY A 415 10.98 -16.61 49.17
C GLY A 415 9.55 -16.41 49.67
N ASN A 416 9.41 -16.17 50.98
CA ASN A 416 8.11 -15.84 51.61
C ASN A 416 7.51 -14.51 51.13
N GLY A 417 8.23 -13.72 50.33
CA GLY A 417 7.77 -12.48 49.68
C GLY A 417 8.47 -12.30 48.33
N GLY A 418 8.15 -11.24 47.61
CA GLY A 418 8.70 -10.95 46.29
C GLY A 418 9.79 -9.87 46.29
N VAL A 419 10.72 -10.01 45.35
CA VAL A 419 11.72 -8.99 44.99
C VAL A 419 11.63 -8.74 43.49
N VAL A 420 11.54 -7.47 43.10
CA VAL A 420 11.64 -7.04 41.71
C VAL A 420 12.72 -5.98 41.60
N ASP A 421 13.68 -6.24 40.73
CA ASP A 421 14.81 -5.37 40.45
C ASP A 421 14.69 -4.79 39.03
N VAL A 422 14.71 -3.46 38.94
CA VAL A 422 14.91 -2.73 37.69
C VAL A 422 16.38 -2.35 37.62
N ILE A 423 17.04 -2.74 36.53
CA ILE A 423 18.47 -2.56 36.29
C ILE A 423 18.61 -1.58 35.13
N LEU A 424 19.10 -0.37 35.42
CA LEU A 424 19.32 0.67 34.43
C LEU A 424 20.81 0.82 34.16
N PRO A 425 21.25 0.85 32.88
CA PRO A 425 22.63 1.17 32.57
C PRO A 425 22.91 2.63 32.96
N ILE A 426 24.03 2.87 33.67
CA ILE A 426 24.53 4.24 33.84
C ILE A 426 24.97 4.71 32.46
N ALA A 427 24.25 5.67 31.88
CA ALA A 427 24.72 6.33 30.66
C ALA A 427 26.11 6.90 30.97
N LYS A 428 27.12 6.49 30.20
CA LYS A 428 28.40 7.19 30.19
C LYS A 428 28.13 8.58 29.64
N GLU A 429 27.85 9.56 30.50
CA GLU A 429 28.07 10.94 30.11
C GLU A 429 29.52 11.06 29.69
N GLU A 430 29.71 11.64 28.51
CA GLU A 430 31.01 12.04 28.00
C GLU A 430 31.73 12.84 29.09
N ILE A 431 32.69 12.20 29.75
CA ILE A 431 33.74 12.92 30.46
C ILE A 431 34.53 13.65 29.36
N LYS A 432 34.11 14.88 29.05
CA LYS A 432 35.01 16.00 28.72
C LYS A 432 34.33 17.34 28.73
#